data_AF-N4U4M6-F1
#
_entry.id   AF-N4U4M6-F1
#
_cell.length_a   1.000
_cell.length_b   1.000
_cell.length_c   1.000
_cell.angle_alpha   90.00
_cell.angle_beta   90.00
_cell.angle_gamma   90.00
#
_symmetry.space_group_name_H-M   'P 1'
#
loop_
_entity.id
_entity.type
_entity.pdbx_description
1 polymer ?
#
loop_
_entity_poly.entity_id
_entity_poly.type
_entity_poly.pdbx_seq_one_letter_code
_entity_poly.pdbx_strand_id
1 'polypeptide(L)' 'IQYWLLRRRQYPRLSRMAIDLFSVPAMSSEPERIFSLAGQMVTPPRKRLQADIVGAARCISSWEKSGAIEISK' A
#
# COMPACT_ATOMS: atom_id res chain seq x y z
N ILE A 1 -3.88 12.41 -11.24
CA ILE A 1 -3.94 11.12 -11.96
C ILE A 1 -5.11 11.03 -12.95
N GLN A 2 -6.36 11.30 -12.54
CA GLN A 2 -7.57 11.23 -13.40
C GLN A 2 -7.45 11.97 -14.75
N TYR A 3 -6.90 13.19 -14.76
CA TYR A 3 -6.65 13.94 -16.01
C TYR A 3 -5.78 13.19 -17.03
N TRP A 4 -4.68 12.57 -16.56
CA TRP A 4 -3.76 11.83 -17.41
C TRP A 4 -4.31 10.47 -17.84
N LEU A 5 -5.19 9.86 -17.03
CA LEU A 5 -5.93 8.66 -17.42
C LEU A 5 -6.87 8.93 -18.60
N LEU A 6 -7.62 10.03 -18.55
CA LEU A 6 -8.56 10.41 -19.61
C LEU A 6 -7.86 10.67 -20.96
N ARG A 7 -6.60 11.15 -20.90
CA ARG A 7 -5.80 11.54 -22.08
C ARG A 7 -4.78 10.50 -22.51
N ARG A 8 -4.85 9.27 -21.98
CA ARG A 8 -3.92 8.18 -22.36
C ARG A 8 -3.84 7.92 -23.86
N ARG A 9 -4.96 8.03 -24.57
CA ARG A 9 -5.00 7.80 -26.02
C ARG A 9 -4.35 8.93 -26.83
N GLN A 10 -4.46 10.18 -26.37
CA GLN A 10 -3.86 11.33 -27.06
C GLN A 10 -2.36 11.43 -26.80
N TYR A 11 -1.91 11.10 -25.59
CA TYR A 11 -0.50 11.21 -25.20
C TYR A 11 -0.02 9.94 -24.50
N PRO A 12 0.16 8.82 -25.21
CA PRO A 12 0.41 7.52 -24.60
C PRO A 12 1.70 7.47 -23.77
N ARG A 13 2.78 8.11 -24.23
CA ARG A 13 4.06 8.13 -23.50
C ARG A 13 4.07 9.12 -22.34
N LEU A 14 3.58 10.34 -22.56
CA LEU A 14 3.56 11.39 -21.54
C LEU A 14 2.57 11.07 -20.42
N SER A 15 1.39 10.55 -20.74
CA SER A 15 0.42 10.13 -19.73
C SER A 15 0.95 8.99 -18.87
N ARG A 16 1.68 8.03 -19.46
CA ARG A 16 2.35 6.97 -18.70
C ARG A 16 3.36 7.56 -17.72
N MET A 17 4.28 8.40 -18.19
CA MET A 17 5.28 9.04 -17.33
C MET A 17 4.64 9.87 -16.21
N ALA A 18 3.61 10.64 -16.52
CA ALA A 18 2.92 11.45 -15.52
C ALA A 18 2.16 10.60 -14.50
N ILE A 19 1.53 9.50 -14.93
CA ILE A 19 0.90 8.56 -14.00
C ILE A 19 1.95 7.92 -13.10
N ASP A 20 3.06 7.45 -13.66
CA ASP A 20 4.12 6.81 -12.90
C ASP A 20 4.70 7.80 -11.86
N LEU A 21 5.01 9.04 -12.25
CA LEU A 21 5.50 10.08 -11.35
C LEU A 21 4.48 10.45 -10.25
N PHE A 22 3.22 10.65 -10.60
CA PHE A 22 2.19 11.06 -9.63
C PHE A 22 1.62 9.90 -8.81
N SER A 23 1.93 8.65 -9.16
CA SER A 23 1.55 7.47 -8.38
C SER A 23 2.47 7.25 -7.18
N VAL A 24 3.68 7.80 -7.22
CA VAL A 24 4.60 7.78 -6.07
C VAL A 24 4.08 8.76 -5.03
N PRO A 25 3.83 8.33 -3.78
CA PRO A 25 3.44 9.25 -2.72
C PRO A 25 4.56 10.26 -2.49
N ALA A 26 4.21 11.54 -2.41
CA ALA A 26 5.19 12.62 -2.22
C ALA A 26 5.88 12.60 -0.84
N MET A 27 5.39 11.78 0.09
CA MET A 27 5.84 11.72 1.48
C MET A 27 5.93 10.27 1.98
N SER A 28 6.95 9.98 2.79
CA SER A 28 7.18 8.68 3.43
C SER A 28 6.25 8.37 4.61
N SER A 29 5.29 9.24 4.92
CA SER A 29 4.40 9.08 6.08
C SER A 29 3.55 7.81 6.00
N GLU A 30 3.15 7.40 4.80
CA GLU A 30 2.36 6.19 4.60
C GLU A 30 3.15 4.89 4.89
N PRO A 31 4.37 4.68 4.34
CA PRO A 31 5.19 3.55 4.74
C PRO A 31 5.62 3.61 6.21
N GLU A 32 5.95 4.78 6.75
CA GLU A 32 6.29 4.96 8.18
C GLU A 32 5.13 4.54 9.11
N ARG A 33 3.88 4.83 8.73
CA ARG A 33 2.70 4.39 9.47
C ARG A 33 2.56 2.86 9.45
N ILE A 34 2.85 2.22 8.32
CA ILE A 34 2.83 0.76 8.20
C ILE A 34 3.92 0.15 9.08
N PHE A 35 5.14 0.71 9.06
CA PHE A 35 6.25 0.25 9.89
C PHE A 35 5.98 0.43 11.39
N SER A 36 5.39 1.55 11.79
CA SER A 36 5.02 1.80 13.19
C SER A 36 3.98 0.78 13.69
N LEU A 37 2.97 0.49 12.88
CA LEU A 37 1.95 -0.52 13.20
C LEU A 37 2.54 -1.95 13.23
N ALA A 38 3.47 -2.26 12.33
CA ALA A 38 4.21 -3.52 12.36
C ALA A 38 5.10 -3.60 13.61
N GLY A 39 5.74 -2.50 14.01
CA GLY A 39 6.52 -2.39 15.24
C GLY A 39 5.70 -2.72 16.49
N GLN A 40 4.45 -2.23 16.56
CA GLN A 40 3.52 -2.60 17.64
C GLN A 40 3.16 -4.09 17.67
N MET A 41 3.22 -4.80 16.53
CA MET A 41 3.02 -6.25 16.48
C MET A 41 4.25 -7.05 16.93
N VAL A 42 5.42 -6.41 16.96
CA VAL A 42 6.71 -7.01 17.34
C VAL A 42 7.02 -6.83 18.84
N THR A 43 6.50 -5.78 19.51
CA THR A 43 6.66 -5.55 20.97
C THR A 43 5.56 -6.23 21.81
N PRO A 44 5.76 -6.48 23.13
CA PRO A 44 5.63 -7.79 23.74
C PRO A 44 4.31 -7.92 24.51
N PRO A 45 3.33 -8.61 23.94
CA PRO A 45 3.00 -9.89 24.56
C PRO A 45 3.16 -11.08 23.60
N ARG A 46 3.43 -10.84 22.31
CA ARG A 46 3.48 -11.89 21.27
C ARG A 46 4.91 -12.14 20.76
N LYS A 47 5.78 -12.64 21.63
CA LYS A 47 7.23 -12.87 21.36
C LYS A 47 7.56 -13.93 20.29
N ARG A 48 6.64 -14.32 19.40
CA ARG A 48 6.87 -15.43 18.43
C ARG A 48 6.21 -15.26 17.06
N LEU A 49 5.81 -14.05 16.68
CA LEU A 49 5.42 -13.79 15.29
C LEU A 49 6.71 -13.57 14.48
N GLN A 50 7.05 -14.51 13.59
CA GLN A 50 8.12 -14.30 12.62
C GLN A 50 7.80 -13.09 11.74
N ALA A 51 8.83 -12.39 11.26
CA ALA A 51 8.70 -11.19 10.44
C ALA A 51 7.77 -11.42 9.23
N ASP A 52 7.82 -12.63 8.67
CA ASP A 52 6.99 -13.07 7.54
C ASP A 52 5.49 -13.03 7.87
N ILE A 53 5.11 -13.45 9.09
CA ILE A 53 3.71 -13.47 9.54
C ILE A 53 3.22 -12.04 9.80
N VAL A 54 4.08 -11.17 10.34
CA VAL A 54 3.75 -9.75 10.52
C VAL A 54 3.53 -9.08 9.17
N GLY A 55 4.41 -9.33 8.19
CA GLY A 55 4.26 -8.83 6.82
C GLY A 55 2.96 -9.33 6.17
N ALA A 56 2.71 -10.64 6.22
CA ALA A 56 1.50 -11.23 5.65
C ALA A 56 0.22 -10.67 6.26
N ALA A 57 0.16 -10.53 7.60
CA ALA A 57 -0.98 -9.93 8.28
C ALA A 57 -1.21 -8.48 7.85
N ARG A 58 -0.14 -7.69 7.68
CA ARG A 58 -0.24 -6.31 7.16
C ARG A 58 -0.73 -6.26 5.72
N CYS A 59 -0.28 -7.19 4.86
CA CYS A 59 -0.78 -7.31 3.49
C CYS A 59 -2.28 -7.64 3.46
N ILE A 60 -2.72 -8.63 4.25
CA ILE A 60 -4.14 -9.02 4.36
C ILE A 60 -4.98 -7.82 4.82
N SER A 61 -4.58 -7.12 5.89
CA SER A 61 -5.28 -5.91 6.34
C SER A 61 -5.28 -4.78 5.31
N SER A 62 -4.24 -4.68 4.48
CA SER A 62 -4.19 -3.68 3.40
C SER A 62 -5.15 -4.03 2.27
N TRP A 63 -5.23 -5.31 1.90
CA TRP A 63 -6.11 -5.81 0.85
C TRP A 63 -7.58 -5.76 1.23
N GLU A 64 -7.91 -6.03 2.49
CA GLU A 64 -9.25 -5.84 3.03
C GLU A 64 -9.67 -4.37 2.92
N LYS A 65 -8.81 -3.43 3.35
CA LYS A 65 -9.08 -1.99 3.25
C LYS A 65 -9.19 -1.48 1.82
N SER A 66 -8.46 -2.07 0.88
CA SER A 66 -8.57 -1.72 -0.53
C SER A 66 -9.77 -2.39 -1.21
N GLY A 67 -10.54 -3.22 -0.51
CA GLY A 67 -11.64 -4.00 -1.08
C GLY A 67 -11.20 -5.08 -2.07
N ALA A 68 -9.92 -5.50 -2.00
CA ALA A 68 -9.37 -6.54 -2.87
C ALA A 68 -9.75 -7.95 -2.37
N ILE A 69 -10.01 -8.09 -1.07
CA ILE A 69 -10.53 -9.31 -0.44
C ILE A 69 -11.68 -8.94 0.50
N GLU A 70 -12.73 -9.76 0.53
CA GLU A 70 -13.74 -9.76 1.59
C GLU A 70 -13.48 -10.96 2.49
N ILE A 71 -13.14 -10.71 3.74
CA ILE A 71 -13.00 -11.77 4.74
C ILE A 71 -14.39 -11.95 5.35
N SER A 72 -15.09 -13.01 4.93
CA SER A 72 -16.35 -13.40 5.56
C SER A 72 -16.13 -13.61 7.06
N LYS A 73 -16.98 -12.98 7.88
CA LYS A 73 -17.07 -13.22 9.32
C LYS A 73 -17.58 -14.62 9.62
#